data_AF-A0AA47MNN2-F1
#
_entry.id   AF-A0AA47MNN2-F1
#
_cell.length_a   1.000
_cell.length_b   1.000
_cell.length_c   1.000
_cell.angle_alpha   90.00
_cell.angle_beta   90.00
_cell.angle_gamma   90.00
#
_symmetry.space_group_name_H-M   'P 1'
#
loop_
_entity.id
_entity.type
_entity.pdbx_description
1 polymer ?
#
loop_
_entity_poly.entity_id
_entity_poly.type
_entity_poly.pdbx_seq_one_letter_code
_entity_poly.pdbx_strand_id
1 'polypeptide(L)'
;MWAGILHHVTGVHEWALGACHHGPLSENRDKDWIQKGSVAHDALNEVVLDERWLREVVKFLGFRSTAEFESFHNHILMYASKRFSFTPPVYSARTLLAGLDYNYHVHRPVQRKSDGSIGYGKVFNKKSRKWSLYTMKVDKDYAYIPDLQKAILRSRTTAHKGMPRQRTLRPDDPRQLGVLCGVPPPSTEELLKTHISRGQSKEVISVDLILFL
;
A
#
# COMPACT_ATOMS: atom_id res chain seq x y z
N MET A 1 -29.61 -8.29 -7.93
CA MET A 1 -28.59 -8.09 -6.87
C MET A 1 -28.93 -6.90 -5.98
N TRP A 2 -29.18 -5.71 -6.53
CA TRP A 2 -29.50 -4.50 -5.74
C TRP A 2 -30.75 -4.61 -4.85
N ALA A 3 -31.89 -5.07 -5.38
CA ALA A 3 -33.12 -5.25 -4.60
C ALA A 3 -32.99 -6.26 -3.44
N GLY A 4 -31.94 -7.10 -3.43
CA GLY A 4 -31.63 -8.00 -2.32
C GLY A 4 -31.34 -7.27 -1.00
N ILE A 5 -31.00 -5.98 -1.04
CA ILE A 5 -30.76 -5.17 0.16
C ILE A 5 -32.01 -5.07 1.05
N LEU A 6 -33.21 -5.07 0.46
CA LEU A 6 -34.48 -5.01 1.19
C LEU A 6 -34.73 -6.27 2.02
N HIS A 7 -34.30 -7.43 1.50
CA HIS A 7 -34.30 -8.68 2.24
C HIS A 7 -33.20 -8.67 3.32
N HIS A 8 -32.00 -8.23 2.97
CA HIS A 8 -30.86 -8.19 3.89
C HIS A 8 -31.15 -7.34 5.15
N VAL A 9 -31.69 -6.13 5.00
CA VAL A 9 -31.94 -5.23 6.15
C VAL A 9 -33.07 -5.70 7.06
N THR A 10 -33.91 -6.61 6.59
CA THR A 10 -35.00 -7.24 7.35
C THR A 10 -34.58 -8.58 7.98
N GLY A 11 -33.30 -8.95 7.87
CA GLY A 11 -32.77 -10.23 8.39
C GLY A 11 -33.11 -11.44 7.52
N VAL A 12 -33.62 -11.22 6.30
CA VAL A 12 -33.90 -12.29 5.33
C VAL A 12 -32.69 -12.43 4.40
N HIS A 13 -31.87 -13.45 4.65
CA HIS A 13 -30.61 -13.65 3.93
C HIS A 13 -30.72 -14.56 2.70
N GLU A 14 -31.86 -15.23 2.53
CA GLU A 14 -32.19 -16.09 1.39
C GLU A 14 -33.57 -15.73 0.84
N TRP A 15 -33.71 -15.68 -0.48
CA TRP A 15 -34.96 -15.38 -1.18
C TRP A 15 -34.99 -16.06 -2.55
N ALA A 16 -36.14 -16.02 -3.23
CA ALA A 16 -36.40 -16.81 -4.44
C ALA A 16 -35.37 -16.64 -5.57
N LEU A 17 -34.68 -15.49 -5.64
CA LEU A 17 -33.76 -15.14 -6.72
C LEU A 17 -32.33 -14.86 -6.22
N GLY A 18 -31.99 -15.23 -4.99
CA GLY A 18 -30.62 -15.06 -4.49
C GLY A 18 -30.46 -15.15 -2.98
N ALA A 19 -29.22 -14.94 -2.55
CA ALA A 19 -28.83 -14.91 -1.16
C ALA A 19 -27.73 -13.87 -0.91
N CYS A 20 -27.54 -13.53 0.36
CA CYS A 20 -26.43 -12.69 0.80
C CYS A 20 -25.09 -13.41 0.67
N HIS A 21 -24.06 -12.71 0.20
CA HIS A 21 -22.71 -13.27 -0.01
C HIS A 21 -21.77 -12.84 1.13
N HIS A 22 -22.06 -13.30 2.34
CA HIS A 22 -21.19 -13.12 3.50
C HIS A 22 -21.14 -14.41 4.32
N GLY A 23 -20.12 -14.53 5.19
CA GLY A 23 -20.03 -15.63 6.14
C GLY A 23 -21.11 -15.57 7.24
N PRO A 24 -21.07 -16.49 8.21
CA PRO A 24 -21.99 -16.50 9.35
C PRO A 24 -22.01 -15.15 10.06
N LEU A 25 -23.21 -14.68 10.42
CA LEU A 25 -23.37 -13.47 11.21
C LEU A 25 -23.00 -13.74 12.66
N SER A 26 -22.44 -12.74 13.35
CA SER A 26 -22.21 -12.83 14.79
C SER A 26 -23.55 -12.85 15.54
N GLU A 27 -23.65 -13.69 16.56
CA GLU A 27 -24.84 -13.76 17.42
C GLU A 27 -25.08 -12.45 18.18
N ASN A 28 -24.00 -11.75 18.54
CA ASN A 28 -24.06 -10.40 19.10
C ASN A 28 -24.05 -9.38 17.96
N ARG A 29 -25.24 -8.93 17.56
CA ARG A 29 -25.40 -7.81 16.62
C ARG A 29 -25.71 -6.54 17.40
N ASP A 30 -24.92 -5.49 17.18
CA ASP A 30 -25.10 -4.20 17.86
C ASP A 30 -26.30 -3.38 17.35
N LYS A 31 -26.99 -3.85 16.31
CA LYS A 31 -28.06 -3.12 15.62
C LYS A 31 -29.26 -4.03 15.42
N ASP A 32 -30.45 -3.50 15.58
CA ASP A 32 -31.70 -4.22 15.30
C ASP A 32 -31.99 -4.30 13.80
N TRP A 33 -32.76 -5.31 13.38
CA TRP A 33 -33.25 -5.41 12.00
C TRP A 33 -34.35 -4.38 11.76
N ILE A 34 -34.44 -3.91 10.51
CA ILE A 34 -35.57 -3.06 10.12
C ILE A 34 -36.81 -3.95 10.07
N GLN A 35 -37.88 -3.55 10.75
CA GLN A 35 -39.15 -4.25 10.66
C GLN A 35 -39.75 -4.05 9.27
N LYS A 36 -40.10 -5.14 8.61
CA LYS A 36 -40.74 -5.12 7.28
C LYS A 36 -42.08 -4.38 7.36
N GLY A 37 -42.30 -3.44 6.43
CA GLY A 37 -43.50 -2.59 6.39
C GLY A 37 -43.52 -1.48 7.44
N SER A 38 -42.39 -1.22 8.12
CA SER A 38 -42.22 0.01 8.90
C SER A 38 -42.00 1.21 7.98
N VAL A 39 -42.23 2.42 8.49
CA VAL A 39 -41.96 3.67 7.75
C VAL A 39 -40.52 3.72 7.21
N ALA A 40 -39.55 3.22 7.97
CA ALA A 40 -38.16 3.15 7.55
C ALA A 40 -37.95 2.15 6.40
N HIS A 41 -38.61 0.99 6.46
CA HIS A 41 -38.56 -0.01 5.39
C HIS A 41 -39.20 0.51 4.10
N ASP A 42 -40.34 1.18 4.21
CA ASP A 42 -41.08 1.68 3.05
C ASP A 42 -40.36 2.85 2.40
N ALA A 43 -39.77 3.77 3.19
CA ALA A 43 -38.89 4.80 2.66
C ALA A 43 -37.68 4.20 1.91
N LEU A 44 -37.12 3.09 2.41
CA LEU A 44 -36.03 2.40 1.73
C LEU A 44 -36.51 1.70 0.45
N ASN A 45 -37.70 1.09 0.47
CA ASN A 45 -38.32 0.48 -0.71
C ASN A 45 -38.46 1.49 -1.85
N GLU A 46 -39.01 2.68 -1.58
CA GLU A 46 -39.20 3.74 -2.58
C GLU A 46 -37.87 4.12 -3.26
N VAL A 47 -36.79 4.23 -2.48
CA VAL A 47 -35.47 4.56 -3.03
C VAL A 47 -34.86 3.39 -3.80
N VAL A 48 -34.95 2.17 -3.26
CA VAL A 48 -34.29 0.99 -3.83
C VAL A 48 -34.98 0.53 -5.11
N LEU A 49 -36.30 0.66 -5.18
CA LEU A 49 -37.14 0.20 -6.29
C LEU A 49 -37.48 1.31 -7.29
N ASP A 50 -37.01 2.54 -7.08
CA ASP A 50 -37.16 3.63 -8.05
C ASP A 50 -36.64 3.21 -9.43
N GLU A 51 -37.49 3.35 -10.46
CA GLU A 51 -37.19 2.85 -11.80
C GLU A 51 -35.98 3.53 -12.42
N ARG A 52 -35.80 4.83 -12.16
CA ARG A 52 -34.67 5.60 -12.70
C ARG A 52 -33.38 5.15 -12.03
N TRP A 53 -33.40 4.98 -10.71
CA TRP A 53 -32.29 4.46 -9.93
C TRP A 53 -31.90 3.05 -10.37
N LEU A 54 -32.83 2.13 -10.58
CA LEU A 54 -32.55 0.77 -11.02
C LEU A 54 -31.83 0.71 -12.38
N ARG A 55 -32.06 1.69 -13.26
CA ARG A 55 -31.32 1.82 -14.53
C ARG A 55 -29.90 2.37 -14.34
N GLU A 56 -29.70 3.24 -13.35
CA GLU A 56 -28.43 3.91 -13.10
C GLU A 56 -27.49 3.14 -12.17
N VAL A 57 -28.04 2.39 -11.20
CA VAL A 57 -27.28 1.70 -10.15
C VAL A 57 -26.23 0.75 -10.71
N VAL A 58 -26.50 0.11 -11.86
CA VAL A 58 -25.55 -0.78 -12.56
C VAL A 58 -24.23 -0.08 -12.87
N LYS A 59 -24.24 1.23 -13.13
CA LYS A 59 -23.02 2.03 -13.37
C LYS A 59 -22.18 2.18 -12.11
N PHE A 60 -22.80 2.15 -10.94
CA PHE A 60 -22.15 2.30 -9.63
C PHE A 60 -21.77 0.95 -9.01
N LEU A 61 -22.46 -0.14 -9.35
CA LEU A 61 -22.14 -1.49 -8.86
C LEU A 61 -20.77 -1.99 -9.34
N GLY A 62 -20.24 -1.44 -10.43
CA GLY A 62 -18.88 -1.69 -10.89
C GLY A 62 -17.80 -0.94 -10.10
N PHE A 63 -18.18 -0.01 -9.21
CA PHE A 63 -17.22 0.79 -8.46
C PHE A 63 -16.55 -0.08 -7.39
N ARG A 64 -15.36 -0.59 -7.72
CA ARG A 64 -14.46 -1.20 -6.74
C ARG A 64 -13.52 -0.13 -6.23
N SER A 65 -13.45 0.02 -4.91
CA SER A 65 -12.41 0.83 -4.29
C SER A 65 -11.04 0.28 -4.70
N THR A 66 -10.22 1.11 -5.34
CA THR A 66 -8.84 0.77 -5.69
C THR A 66 -7.86 1.03 -4.56
N ALA A 67 -8.33 1.45 -3.37
CA ALA A 67 -7.48 1.90 -2.27
C ALA A 67 -6.44 0.84 -1.85
N GLU A 68 -6.84 -0.44 -1.76
CA GLU A 68 -5.91 -1.52 -1.41
C GLU A 68 -4.89 -1.78 -2.53
N PHE A 69 -5.34 -1.74 -3.78
CA PHE A 69 -4.49 -1.90 -4.95
C PHE A 69 -3.47 -0.76 -5.08
N GLU A 70 -3.90 0.48 -4.83
CA GLU A 70 -3.04 1.65 -4.77
C GLU A 70 -2.03 1.56 -3.63
N SER A 71 -2.47 1.08 -2.45
CA SER A 71 -1.58 0.84 -1.31
C SER A 71 -0.51 -0.19 -1.64
N PHE A 72 -0.89 -1.31 -2.29
CA PHE A 72 0.04 -2.33 -2.74
C PHE A 72 1.01 -1.81 -3.81
N HIS A 73 0.49 -1.07 -4.80
CA HIS A 73 1.33 -0.44 -5.82
C HIS A 73 2.36 0.51 -5.21
N ASN A 74 1.97 1.30 -4.20
CA ASN A 74 2.89 2.15 -3.46
C ASN A 74 3.98 1.32 -2.73
N HIS A 75 3.65 0.16 -2.16
CA HIS A 75 4.68 -0.76 -1.62
C HIS A 75 5.64 -1.22 -2.70
N ILE A 76 5.17 -1.63 -3.88
CA ILE A 76 6.05 -1.98 -5.00
C ILE A 76 6.98 -0.81 -5.33
N LEU A 77 6.51 0.44 -5.34
CA LEU A 77 7.35 1.61 -5.64
C LEU A 77 8.41 1.89 -4.56
N MET A 78 8.13 1.59 -3.29
CA MET A 78 9.12 1.69 -2.21
C MET A 78 10.27 0.71 -2.43
N TYR A 79 9.94 -0.54 -2.80
CA TYR A 79 10.96 -1.56 -3.05
C TYR A 79 11.56 -1.45 -4.43
N ALA A 80 10.85 -1.04 -5.48
CA ALA A 80 11.28 -1.05 -6.87
C ALA A 80 10.90 0.28 -7.54
N SER A 81 11.50 1.36 -7.05
CA SER A 81 11.25 2.71 -7.54
C SER A 81 11.56 2.84 -9.03
N LYS A 82 10.67 3.52 -9.76
CA LYS A 82 10.80 3.82 -11.20
C LYS A 82 12.02 4.70 -11.53
N ARG A 83 12.65 5.30 -10.51
CA ARG A 83 13.82 6.19 -10.67
C ARG A 83 15.13 5.43 -10.82
N PHE A 84 15.13 4.12 -10.60
CA PHE A 84 16.32 3.28 -10.69
C PHE A 84 16.12 2.21 -11.76
N SER A 85 17.19 1.87 -12.47
CA SER A 85 17.22 0.74 -13.39
C SER A 85 17.57 -0.54 -12.61
N PHE A 86 16.76 -1.58 -12.80
CA PHE A 86 17.00 -2.89 -12.23
C PHE A 86 17.11 -3.91 -13.35
N THR A 87 18.02 -4.89 -13.18
CA THR A 87 18.00 -6.06 -14.05
C THR A 87 16.73 -6.88 -13.78
N PRO A 88 16.20 -7.62 -14.78
CA PRO A 88 14.94 -8.36 -14.59
C PRO A 88 14.91 -9.28 -13.36
N PRO A 89 15.99 -10.03 -13.02
CA PRO A 89 16.00 -10.86 -11.81
C PRO A 89 15.94 -10.04 -10.51
N VAL A 90 16.63 -8.89 -10.46
CA VAL A 90 16.63 -8.00 -9.30
C VAL A 90 15.27 -7.35 -9.14
N TYR A 91 14.67 -6.87 -10.22
CA TYR A 91 13.33 -6.31 -10.21
C TYR A 91 12.30 -7.32 -9.69
N SER A 92 12.34 -8.54 -10.23
CA SER A 92 11.46 -9.64 -9.79
C SER A 92 11.60 -9.93 -8.30
N ALA A 93 12.82 -10.07 -7.79
CA ALA A 93 13.07 -10.31 -6.37
C ALA A 93 12.56 -9.16 -5.47
N ARG A 94 12.74 -7.90 -5.89
CA ARG A 94 12.28 -6.72 -5.13
C ARG A 94 10.75 -6.63 -5.11
N THR A 95 10.08 -6.94 -6.22
CA THR A 95 8.62 -6.98 -6.28
C THR A 95 8.04 -8.10 -5.42
N LEU A 96 8.67 -9.28 -5.40
CA LEU A 96 8.28 -10.37 -4.50
C LEU A 96 8.44 -9.98 -3.03
N LEU A 97 9.55 -9.32 -2.67
CA LEU A 97 9.77 -8.83 -1.31
C LEU A 97 8.72 -7.78 -0.90
N ALA A 98 8.33 -6.90 -1.81
CA ALA A 98 7.23 -5.95 -1.59
C ALA A 98 5.90 -6.66 -1.32
N GLY A 99 5.63 -7.75 -2.05
CA GLY A 99 4.48 -8.63 -1.83
C GLY A 99 4.48 -9.27 -0.44
N LEU A 100 5.61 -9.83 -0.03
CA LEU A 100 5.76 -10.43 1.30
C LEU A 100 5.57 -9.39 2.41
N ASP A 101 6.21 -8.22 2.29
CA ASP A 101 6.06 -7.12 3.25
C ASP A 101 4.61 -6.62 3.31
N TYR A 102 3.96 -6.43 2.16
CA TYR A 102 2.57 -6.00 2.13
C TYR A 102 1.63 -7.02 2.78
N ASN A 103 1.73 -8.30 2.40
CA ASN A 103 0.87 -9.36 2.92
C ASN A 103 1.02 -9.54 4.43
N TYR A 104 2.24 -9.41 4.95
CA TYR A 104 2.49 -9.48 6.39
C TYR A 104 1.83 -8.31 7.15
N HIS A 105 1.74 -7.13 6.52
CA HIS A 105 1.33 -5.89 7.19
C HIS A 105 -0.08 -5.38 6.85
N VAL A 106 -0.78 -5.96 5.88
CA VAL A 106 -2.08 -5.46 5.38
C VAL A 106 -3.16 -5.51 6.46
N HIS A 107 -3.19 -6.58 7.26
CA HIS A 107 -4.18 -6.81 8.31
C HIS A 107 -3.76 -6.34 9.69
N ARG A 108 -2.76 -5.46 9.79
CA ARG A 108 -2.35 -4.92 11.09
C ARG A 108 -3.51 -4.25 11.82
N PRO A 109 -3.67 -4.52 13.12
CA PRO A 109 -4.73 -3.92 13.92
C PRO A 109 -4.51 -2.42 14.05
N VAL A 110 -5.59 -1.72 14.40
CA VAL A 110 -5.56 -0.31 14.73
C VAL A 110 -4.77 -0.11 16.02
N GLN A 111 -3.93 0.92 16.05
CA GLN A 111 -3.17 1.31 17.23
C GLN A 111 -4.12 1.85 18.30
N ARG A 112 -4.05 1.25 19.49
CA ARG A 112 -4.76 1.72 20.68
C ARG A 112 -3.77 2.41 21.63
N LYS A 113 -4.24 3.47 22.27
CA LYS A 113 -3.50 4.17 23.33
C LYS A 113 -3.60 3.39 24.65
N SER A 114 -2.86 3.84 25.66
CA SER A 114 -2.88 3.25 27.02
C SER A 114 -4.26 3.27 27.67
N ASP A 115 -5.12 4.23 27.30
CA ASP A 115 -6.50 4.35 27.76
C ASP A 115 -7.50 3.46 26.98
N GLY A 116 -7.03 2.65 26.03
CA GLY A 116 -7.86 1.79 25.18
C GLY A 116 -8.53 2.51 23.98
N SER A 117 -8.40 3.84 23.90
CA SER A 117 -8.92 4.64 22.79
C SER A 117 -8.12 4.44 21.50
N ILE A 118 -8.75 4.70 20.35
CA ILE A 118 -8.13 4.54 19.03
C ILE A 118 -7.20 5.73 18.73
N GLY A 119 -6.01 5.43 18.22
CA GLY A 119 -5.10 6.42 17.65
C GLY A 119 -5.57 6.92 16.28
N TYR A 120 -5.67 8.24 16.12
CA TYR A 120 -6.02 8.88 14.85
C TYR A 120 -4.90 9.78 14.33
N GLY A 121 -4.68 9.74 13.03
CA GLY A 121 -3.89 10.72 12.29
C GLY A 121 -4.81 11.72 11.58
N LYS A 122 -4.28 12.91 11.29
CA LYS A 122 -4.98 13.97 10.54
C LYS A 122 -4.32 14.13 9.17
N VAL A 123 -5.12 14.15 8.11
CA VAL A 123 -4.67 14.47 6.74
C VAL A 123 -5.41 15.70 6.25
N PHE A 124 -4.68 16.67 5.71
CA PHE A 124 -5.25 17.83 5.06
C PHE A 124 -5.39 17.60 3.56
N ASN A 125 -6.61 17.68 3.04
CA ASN A 125 -6.85 17.61 1.61
C ASN A 125 -6.71 19.01 0.99
N LYS A 126 -5.63 19.23 0.24
CA LYS A 126 -5.32 20.53 -0.38
C LYS A 126 -6.41 21.01 -1.37
N LYS A 127 -7.09 20.10 -2.07
CA LYS A 127 -8.11 20.45 -3.07
C LYS A 127 -9.40 20.93 -2.42
N SER A 128 -9.89 20.19 -1.42
CA SER A 128 -11.13 20.54 -0.71
C SER A 128 -10.91 21.49 0.47
N ARG A 129 -9.65 21.75 0.85
CA ARG A 129 -9.23 22.51 2.05
C ARG A 129 -9.85 21.98 3.35
N LYS A 130 -10.12 20.67 3.42
CA LYS A 130 -10.72 20.01 4.58
C LYS A 130 -9.72 19.09 5.26
N TRP A 131 -9.83 19.01 6.58
CA TRP A 131 -9.16 18.01 7.39
C TRP A 131 -9.98 16.72 7.41
N SER A 132 -9.32 15.59 7.35
CA SER A 132 -9.93 14.27 7.50
C SER A 132 -9.12 13.45 8.50
N LEU A 133 -9.83 12.66 9.31
CA LEU A 133 -9.23 11.73 10.26
C LEU A 133 -9.05 10.37 9.58
N TYR A 134 -7.98 9.67 9.94
CA TYR A 134 -7.79 8.27 9.60
C TYR A 134 -7.25 7.51 10.81
N THR A 135 -7.54 6.22 10.89
CA THR A 135 -7.05 5.35 11.97
C THR A 135 -5.60 4.98 11.73
N MET A 136 -4.78 5.08 12.77
CA MET A 136 -3.37 4.65 12.70
C MET A 136 -3.30 3.15 13.00
N LYS A 137 -2.52 2.40 12.22
CA LYS A 137 -2.24 0.99 12.49
C LYS A 137 -1.05 0.87 13.43
N VAL A 138 -0.96 -0.25 14.16
CA VAL A 138 0.23 -0.59 14.95
C VAL A 138 1.49 -0.54 14.07
N ASP A 139 2.63 -0.21 14.66
CA ASP A 139 3.91 -0.14 13.97
C ASP A 139 4.24 -1.44 13.21
N LYS A 140 5.09 -1.31 12.18
CA LYS A 140 5.52 -2.46 11.39
C LYS A 140 6.46 -3.31 12.24
N ASP A 141 6.32 -4.62 12.13
CA ASP A 141 7.27 -5.57 12.69
C ASP A 141 7.85 -6.41 11.56
N TYR A 142 9.05 -6.93 11.76
CA TYR A 142 9.80 -7.62 10.71
C TYR A 142 10.18 -9.02 11.15
N ALA A 143 9.33 -9.69 11.94
CA ALA A 143 9.62 -11.01 12.50
C ALA A 143 9.82 -12.09 11.42
N TYR A 144 9.30 -11.88 10.21
CA TYR A 144 9.50 -12.78 9.06
C TYR A 144 10.89 -12.66 8.41
N ILE A 145 11.65 -11.59 8.66
CA ILE A 145 12.97 -11.38 8.03
C ILE A 145 13.98 -12.47 8.44
N PRO A 146 14.14 -12.82 9.73
CA PRO A 146 15.00 -13.93 10.14
C PRO A 146 14.69 -15.25 9.43
N ASP A 147 13.42 -15.57 9.23
CA ASP A 147 13.01 -16.79 8.52
C ASP A 147 13.40 -16.77 7.05
N LEU A 148 13.23 -15.61 6.38
CA LEU A 148 13.71 -15.42 5.01
C LEU A 148 15.23 -15.59 4.92
N GLN A 149 15.98 -14.99 5.85
CA GLN A 149 17.44 -15.13 5.91
C GLN A 149 17.85 -16.59 6.10
N LYS A 150 17.20 -17.31 7.01
CA LYS A 150 17.44 -18.73 7.25
C LYS A 150 17.12 -19.58 6.01
N ALA A 151 16.04 -19.29 5.30
CA ALA A 151 15.68 -19.97 4.06
C ALA A 151 16.72 -19.72 2.94
N ILE A 152 17.23 -18.50 2.83
CA ILE A 152 18.30 -18.13 1.90
C ILE A 152 19.57 -18.91 2.22
N LEU A 153 19.99 -18.92 3.49
CA LEU A 153 21.20 -19.63 3.93
C LEU A 153 21.08 -21.13 3.67
N ARG A 154 19.96 -21.76 4.06
CA ARG A 154 19.68 -23.17 3.75
C ARG A 154 19.78 -23.47 2.26
N SER A 155 19.09 -22.67 1.44
CA SER A 155 19.11 -22.83 -0.03
C SER A 155 20.53 -22.70 -0.60
N ARG A 156 21.39 -21.89 0.02
CA ARG A 156 22.79 -21.73 -0.40
C ARG A 156 23.66 -22.89 0.03
N THR A 157 23.52 -23.39 1.26
CA THR A 157 24.28 -24.53 1.75
C THR A 157 23.94 -25.82 0.99
N THR A 158 22.69 -25.99 0.57
CA THR A 158 22.25 -27.18 -0.19
C THR A 158 22.51 -27.06 -1.70
N ALA A 159 22.82 -25.88 -2.22
CA ALA A 159 23.06 -25.69 -3.65
C ALA A 159 24.46 -26.20 -4.03
N HIS A 160 24.53 -27.14 -4.96
CA HIS A 160 25.79 -27.62 -5.57
C HIS A 160 26.45 -26.61 -6.52
N LYS A 161 25.94 -25.37 -6.58
CA LYS A 161 26.42 -24.30 -7.45
C LYS A 161 26.97 -23.17 -6.59
N GLY A 162 28.23 -22.80 -6.81
CA GLY A 162 28.85 -21.67 -6.12
C GLY A 162 28.14 -20.34 -6.39
N MET A 163 28.55 -19.27 -5.69
CA MET A 163 28.03 -17.93 -5.96
C MET A 163 28.16 -17.59 -7.45
N PRO A 164 27.15 -16.95 -8.07
CA PRO A 164 27.22 -16.58 -9.46
C PRO A 164 28.49 -15.77 -9.71
N ARG A 165 29.40 -16.30 -10.52
CA ARG A 165 30.59 -15.56 -10.97
C ARG A 165 30.13 -14.36 -11.78
N GLN A 166 30.85 -13.24 -11.67
CA GLN A 166 30.68 -12.14 -12.61
C GLN A 166 30.83 -12.71 -14.02
N ARG A 167 29.76 -12.63 -14.80
CA ARG A 167 29.77 -13.04 -16.20
C ARG A 167 30.41 -11.91 -16.98
N THR A 168 31.46 -12.21 -17.74
CA THR A 168 32.04 -11.26 -18.68
C THR A 168 30.91 -10.77 -19.61
N LEU A 169 30.74 -9.45 -19.72
CA LEU A 169 29.77 -8.86 -20.63
C LEU A 169 30.12 -9.28 -22.06
N ARG A 170 29.11 -9.47 -22.93
CA ARG A 170 29.38 -9.76 -24.34
C ARG A 170 30.00 -8.54 -25.02
N PRO A 171 30.81 -8.71 -26.09
CA PRO A 171 31.46 -7.60 -26.79
C PRO A 171 30.48 -6.53 -27.32
N ASP A 172 29.23 -6.92 -27.58
CA ASP A 172 28.14 -6.09 -28.08
C ASP A 172 27.19 -5.56 -26.99
N ASP A 173 27.46 -5.87 -25.71
CA ASP A 173 26.61 -5.42 -24.61
C ASP A 173 26.82 -3.91 -24.38
N PRO A 174 25.77 -3.06 -24.46
CA PRO A 174 25.90 -1.61 -24.33
C PRO A 174 26.47 -1.17 -22.97
N ARG A 175 26.44 -2.04 -21.94
CA ARG A 175 27.09 -1.77 -20.65
C ARG A 175 28.62 -1.81 -20.73
N GLN A 176 29.21 -2.40 -21.78
CA GLN A 176 30.66 -2.33 -22.02
C GLN A 176 31.14 -0.93 -22.40
N LEU A 177 30.25 -0.09 -22.93
CA LEU A 177 30.57 1.29 -23.31
C LEU A 177 30.88 2.18 -22.10
N GLY A 178 30.65 1.70 -20.88
CA GLY A 178 30.91 2.43 -19.65
C GLY A 178 30.04 3.68 -19.54
N VAL A 179 30.58 4.72 -18.90
CA VAL A 179 29.92 6.03 -18.84
C VAL A 179 30.08 6.69 -20.20
N LEU A 180 28.97 6.95 -20.90
CA LEU A 180 28.93 7.62 -22.20
C LEU A 180 29.24 9.13 -22.11
N CYS A 181 30.13 9.53 -21.21
CA CYS A 181 30.55 10.92 -21.10
C CYS A 181 31.53 11.22 -22.24
N GLY A 182 31.22 12.21 -23.08
CA GLY A 182 32.12 12.68 -24.13
C GLY A 182 33.37 13.42 -23.61
N VAL A 183 33.49 13.55 -22.28
CA VAL A 183 34.62 14.17 -21.60
C VAL A 183 35.28 13.11 -20.72
N PRO A 184 36.62 12.93 -20.77
CA PRO A 184 37.30 12.01 -19.89
C PRO A 184 37.10 12.43 -18.42
N PRO A 185 36.95 11.46 -17.50
CA PRO A 185 36.83 11.78 -16.09
C PRO A 185 38.10 12.49 -15.60
N PRO A 186 37.98 13.58 -14.81
CA PRO A 186 39.13 14.19 -14.14
C PRO A 186 39.82 13.17 -13.23
N SER A 187 41.08 13.44 -12.87
CA SER A 187 41.80 12.56 -11.96
C SER A 187 41.12 12.50 -10.59
N THR A 188 41.28 11.38 -9.89
CA THR A 188 40.74 11.21 -8.53
C THR A 188 41.25 12.30 -7.58
N GLU A 189 42.50 12.76 -7.74
CA GLU A 189 43.09 13.82 -6.93
C GLU A 189 42.42 15.20 -7.15
N GLU A 190 42.08 15.54 -8.39
CA GLU A 190 41.36 16.77 -8.72
C GLU A 190 39.91 16.74 -8.19
N LEU A 191 39.26 15.58 -8.26
CA LEU A 191 37.93 15.39 -7.70
C LEU A 191 37.94 15.49 -6.17
N LEU A 192 38.97 14.96 -5.50
CA LEU A 192 39.10 15.08 -4.04
C LEU A 192 39.34 16.52 -3.59
N LYS A 193 40.14 17.31 -4.34
CA LYS A 193 40.36 18.74 -4.06
C LYS A 193 39.10 19.59 -4.19
N THR A 194 38.23 19.24 -5.14
CA THR A 194 36.96 19.94 -5.38
C THR A 194 35.81 19.41 -4.52
N HIS A 195 35.99 18.26 -3.87
CA HIS A 195 34.99 17.64 -3.01
C HIS A 195 34.88 18.37 -1.65
N ILE A 196 34.01 19.37 -1.60
CA ILE A 196 33.63 20.04 -0.35
C ILE A 196 32.54 19.20 0.34
N SER A 197 32.87 18.61 1.49
CA SER A 197 31.86 17.94 2.32
C SER A 197 30.93 18.99 2.94
N ARG A 198 29.62 18.74 2.94
CA ARG A 198 28.59 19.62 3.54
C ARG A 198 28.65 19.74 5.07
N GLY A 199 29.76 19.35 5.71
CA GLY A 199 29.94 19.34 7.17
C GLY A 199 31.20 20.04 7.68
N GLN A 200 31.96 20.76 6.84
CA GLN A 200 33.21 21.42 7.25
C GLN A 200 33.21 22.95 7.20
N SER A 201 32.09 23.60 6.85
CA SER A 201 31.94 25.04 7.05
C SER A 201 31.68 25.33 8.53
N LYS A 202 32.75 25.53 9.32
CA LYS A 202 32.68 26.28 10.58
C LYS A 202 32.47 27.75 10.24
N GLU A 203 31.24 28.12 9.92
CA GLU A 203 30.78 29.49 10.11
C GLU A 203 29.65 29.45 11.14
N VAL A 204 29.91 30.06 12.30
CA VAL A 204 28.90 30.39 13.29
C VAL A 204 28.05 31.48 12.67
N ILE A 205 27.04 31.09 11.90
CA ILE A 205 25.97 32.01 11.50
C ILE A 205 24.92 31.89 12.60
N SER A 206 24.80 32.96 13.38
CA SER A 206 23.65 33.20 14.25
C SER A 206 22.39 33.18 13.38
N VAL A 207 21.61 32.11 13.46
CA VAL A 207 20.31 32.04 12.78
C VAL A 207 19.25 32.46 13.78
N ASP A 208 18.98 33.76 13.80
CA ASP A 208 17.73 34.27 14.33
C ASP A 208 16.56 33.61 13.60
N LEU A 209 15.69 33.00 14.41
CA LEU A 209 14.26 32.81 14.23
C LEU A 209 13.69 33.00 12.81
N ILE A 210 13.34 31.90 12.12
CA ILE A 210 12.13 31.90 11.26
C ILE A 210 11.37 30.59 11.48
N LEU A 211 10.16 30.76 11.99
CA LEU A 211 9.14 29.77 12.26
C LEU A 211 8.72 28.97 11.01
N PHE A 212 8.30 27.74 11.28
CA PHE A 212 7.40 26.91 10.48
C PHE A 212 6.29 27.68 9.76
N LEU A 213 6.10 27.37 8.47
CA LEU A 213 4.79 27.12 7.85
C LEU A 213 4.91 25.95 6.86
#